data_AF-A0A0G0JVN2-F1
#
_entry.id   AF-A0A0G0JVN2-F1
#
_cell.length_a   1.000
_cell.length_b   1.000
_cell.length_c   1.000
_cell.angle_alpha   90.00
_cell.angle_beta   90.00
_cell.angle_gamma   90.00
#
_symmetry.space_group_name_H-M   'P 1'
#
loop_
_entity.id
_entity.type
_entity.pdbx_description
1 polymer ?
#
loop_
_entity_poly.entity_id
_entity_poly.type
_entity_poly.pdbx_seq_one_letter_code
_entity_poly.pdbx_strand_id
1 'polypeptide(L)'
;MFPCRRKIHAFLLYFLIVYILLFSFSGITRATEFLPTFVEVLVSCGNGITEVSNDEVCDPGEDPDVPQDIGTTTCQSYNDVFGNPYTQGALLCLLDCTGFDSSVCYTCGNSYKEQPEGCDGSDFGGKTCTTLGFSGGTLACTSDCMINTTNCIASESEGGPSSGGGDTRGGASGASSGFIPGSETEIVTKVILKGKAYPNVDVHILVDGVVVGIVRTDAKADFYFESDEISSGINSFGFWAMDADNLKSTLLTLTFRVTSGAVSTISGIYISPTINIDKNSVKQGEAIRMFGQTVPETEVHVHIHSEEEFIEQTSSHPTGSWELIFNTTPLSEEFHTAKALFQVASTDGNIIKSGFSRSVSFHVGKIGATAPCPEADLNHDNRVNLTDFSILLFHWGTADTCADQNQNGTVDLIDFSIMMYYWSG
;
A
#
# COMPACT_ATOMS: atom_id res chain seq x y z
N MET A 1 76.59 -33.27 6.20
CA MET A 1 75.97 -33.50 4.87
C MET A 1 74.46 -33.55 5.06
N PHE A 2 73.77 -32.43 4.80
CA PHE A 2 72.37 -32.24 4.33
C PHE A 2 71.16 -32.94 5.03
N PRO A 3 69.95 -32.33 5.04
CA PRO A 3 69.53 -31.41 6.10
C PRO A 3 68.15 -31.75 6.71
N CYS A 4 67.95 -31.47 8.01
CA CYS A 4 66.64 -31.49 8.66
C CYS A 4 66.14 -30.05 8.86
N ARG A 5 65.69 -29.38 7.79
CA ARG A 5 65.21 -27.98 7.87
C ARG A 5 64.10 -27.60 6.87
N ARG A 6 63.28 -28.57 6.43
CA ARG A 6 62.26 -28.34 5.37
C ARG A 6 60.79 -28.48 5.78
N LYS A 7 60.45 -28.91 7.01
CA LYS A 7 59.05 -29.14 7.41
C LYS A 7 58.37 -27.98 8.15
N ILE A 8 59.11 -27.04 8.74
CA ILE A 8 58.52 -25.95 9.54
C ILE A 8 58.05 -24.77 8.66
N HIS A 9 58.71 -24.51 7.53
CA HIS A 9 58.30 -23.44 6.61
C HIS A 9 57.01 -23.75 5.83
N ALA A 10 56.70 -25.02 5.55
CA ALA A 10 55.48 -25.40 4.84
C ALA A 10 54.23 -25.25 5.73
N PHE A 11 54.35 -25.45 7.04
CA PHE A 11 53.24 -25.36 7.98
C PHE A 11 52.86 -23.90 8.29
N LEU A 12 53.86 -23.01 8.39
CA LEU A 12 53.65 -21.57 8.55
C LEU A 12 53.08 -20.91 7.29
N LEU A 13 53.45 -21.38 6.09
CA LEU A 13 52.89 -20.86 4.84
C LEU A 13 51.42 -21.28 4.66
N TYR A 14 51.05 -22.50 5.07
CA TYR A 14 49.68 -22.99 4.99
C TYR A 14 48.75 -22.24 5.96
N PHE A 15 49.21 -21.95 7.18
CA PHE A 15 48.46 -21.14 8.14
C PHE A 15 48.28 -19.68 7.68
N LEU A 16 49.29 -19.10 7.01
CA LEU A 16 49.18 -17.74 6.47
C LEU A 16 48.20 -17.66 5.28
N ILE A 17 48.15 -18.69 4.43
CA ILE A 17 47.22 -18.75 3.28
C ILE A 17 45.77 -18.98 3.76
N VAL A 18 45.55 -19.79 4.80
CA VAL A 18 44.22 -19.98 5.40
C VAL A 18 43.75 -18.71 6.12
N TYR A 19 44.65 -17.94 6.74
CA TYR A 19 44.31 -16.66 7.36
C TYR A 19 43.99 -15.56 6.33
N ILE A 20 44.69 -15.51 5.20
CA ILE A 20 44.44 -14.55 4.11
C ILE A 20 43.12 -14.87 3.37
N LEU A 21 42.75 -16.15 3.27
CA LEU A 21 41.46 -16.58 2.72
C LEU A 21 40.27 -16.36 3.67
N LEU A 22 40.50 -16.29 4.99
CA LEU A 22 39.46 -16.02 5.99
C LEU A 22 39.20 -14.52 6.24
N PHE A 23 40.11 -13.61 5.84
CA PHE A 23 40.03 -12.18 6.17
C PHE A 23 39.87 -11.21 4.98
N SER A 24 39.60 -11.71 3.77
CA SER A 24 39.45 -10.85 2.59
C SER A 24 38.03 -10.89 2.01
N PHE A 25 37.01 -10.73 2.84
CA PHE A 25 35.67 -10.35 2.42
C PHE A 25 35.09 -9.33 3.40
N SER A 26 35.78 -8.21 3.59
CA SER A 26 35.11 -6.96 3.97
C SER A 26 34.38 -6.43 2.73
N GLY A 27 33.30 -7.12 2.35
CA GLY A 27 32.28 -6.55 1.51
C GLY A 27 31.63 -5.44 2.31
N ILE A 28 31.96 -4.19 2.02
CA ILE A 28 31.18 -3.04 2.44
C ILE A 28 29.84 -3.19 1.72
N THR A 29 28.88 -3.88 2.35
CA THR A 29 27.48 -3.81 2.00
C THR A 29 27.01 -2.43 2.42
N ARG A 30 27.04 -1.49 1.47
CA ARG A 30 26.22 -0.29 1.59
C ARG A 30 24.77 -0.77 1.67
N ALA A 31 24.19 -0.70 2.85
CA ALA A 31 22.75 -0.73 3.01
C ALA A 31 22.20 0.50 2.26
N THR A 32 21.71 0.27 1.04
CA THR A 32 20.86 1.24 0.38
C THR A 32 19.53 1.19 1.09
N GLU A 33 19.24 2.23 1.87
CA GLU A 33 17.93 2.49 2.43
C GLU A 33 16.93 2.66 1.27
N PHE A 34 16.22 1.59 0.94
CA PHE A 34 15.03 1.67 0.10
C PHE A 34 13.81 1.60 1.01
N LEU A 35 12.93 2.59 0.87
CA LEU A 35 11.59 2.56 1.47
C LEU A 35 10.81 1.36 0.90
N PRO A 36 10.09 0.58 1.72
CA PRO A 36 9.59 -0.75 1.36
C PRO A 36 8.27 -0.74 0.59
N THR A 37 8.01 0.29 -0.19
CA THR A 37 6.84 0.33 -1.06
C THR A 37 7.30 -0.01 -2.46
N PHE A 38 7.12 -1.26 -2.87
CA PHE A 38 7.24 -1.66 -4.26
C PHE A 38 5.85 -1.58 -4.90
N VAL A 39 5.76 -0.94 -6.05
CA VAL A 39 4.61 -1.06 -6.93
C VAL A 39 4.94 -2.24 -7.85
N GLU A 40 4.30 -3.39 -7.62
CA GLU A 40 4.32 -4.45 -8.62
C GLU A 40 3.47 -3.99 -9.81
N VAL A 41 4.13 -3.54 -10.86
CA VAL A 41 3.54 -3.53 -12.20
C VAL A 41 3.98 -4.83 -12.85
N LEU A 42 3.15 -5.86 -12.73
CA LEU A 42 3.26 -7.05 -13.58
C LEU A 42 3.01 -6.58 -15.02
N VAL A 43 4.01 -6.74 -15.87
CA VAL A 43 4.00 -6.44 -17.31
C VAL A 43 2.80 -7.11 -17.98
N SER A 44 2.18 -6.58 -19.02
CA SER A 44 1.67 -5.24 -19.31
C SER A 44 0.65 -5.47 -20.41
N CYS A 45 -0.41 -6.20 -20.09
CA CYS A 45 -1.54 -6.29 -20.99
C CYS A 45 -2.04 -4.87 -21.28
N GLY A 46 -1.97 -4.43 -22.54
CA GLY A 46 -2.31 -3.06 -22.94
C GLY A 46 -1.12 -2.13 -23.21
N ASN A 47 0.10 -2.64 -23.41
CA ASN A 47 1.22 -1.82 -23.91
C ASN A 47 1.25 -1.68 -25.45
N GLY A 48 0.31 -2.33 -26.15
CA GLY A 48 0.18 -2.29 -27.60
C GLY A 48 1.11 -3.18 -28.38
N ILE A 49 1.79 -4.12 -27.72
CA ILE A 49 2.67 -5.09 -28.39
C ILE A 49 2.46 -6.49 -27.82
N THR A 50 2.25 -7.47 -28.70
CA THR A 50 2.14 -8.87 -28.30
C THR A 50 3.50 -9.50 -27.99
N GLU A 51 3.77 -9.80 -26.72
CA GLU A 51 5.02 -10.41 -26.25
C GLU A 51 4.89 -11.93 -26.09
N VAL A 52 5.08 -12.67 -27.20
CA VAL A 52 4.96 -14.15 -27.28
C VAL A 52 5.84 -14.91 -26.28
N SER A 53 6.84 -14.26 -25.66
CA SER A 53 7.74 -14.87 -24.68
C SER A 53 7.18 -14.96 -23.25
N ASN A 54 6.04 -14.33 -22.96
CA ASN A 54 5.47 -14.20 -21.61
C ASN A 54 4.02 -14.73 -21.47
N ASP A 55 3.60 -15.69 -22.31
CA ASP A 55 2.24 -16.27 -22.34
C ASP A 55 1.11 -15.28 -22.71
N GLU A 56 1.44 -14.15 -23.33
CA GLU A 56 0.48 -13.17 -23.86
C GLU A 56 -0.05 -13.61 -25.24
N VAL A 57 -1.38 -13.68 -25.38
CA VAL A 57 -2.04 -14.17 -26.61
C VAL A 57 -2.38 -13.03 -27.58
N CYS A 58 -2.71 -11.86 -27.04
CA CYS A 58 -3.05 -10.63 -27.74
C CYS A 58 -2.85 -9.43 -26.78
N ASP A 59 -2.89 -8.20 -27.28
CA ASP A 59 -2.82 -6.97 -26.46
C ASP A 59 -4.02 -6.04 -26.80
N PRO A 60 -4.81 -5.58 -25.83
CA PRO A 60 -5.99 -4.72 -26.03
C PRO A 60 -5.67 -3.27 -26.45
N GLY A 61 -4.43 -2.80 -26.31
CA GLY A 61 -4.01 -1.42 -26.49
C GLY A 61 -4.42 -0.50 -25.33
N GLU A 62 -4.07 0.79 -25.44
CA GLU A 62 -4.42 1.87 -24.50
C GLU A 62 -5.05 3.03 -25.30
N ASP A 63 -6.32 3.34 -25.03
CA ASP A 63 -7.06 4.46 -25.66
C ASP A 63 -6.45 5.81 -25.19
N PRO A 64 -6.14 6.79 -26.07
CA PRO A 64 -6.39 6.84 -27.52
C PRO A 64 -5.17 6.58 -28.41
N ASP A 65 -4.00 6.35 -27.82
CA ASP A 65 -2.72 6.50 -28.51
C ASP A 65 -2.12 5.16 -28.99
N VAL A 66 -2.60 4.03 -28.47
CA VAL A 66 -2.02 2.71 -28.73
C VAL A 66 -3.11 1.73 -29.21
N PRO A 67 -3.13 1.37 -30.51
CA PRO A 67 -4.11 0.45 -31.06
C PRO A 67 -3.89 -0.99 -30.57
N GLN A 68 -4.99 -1.74 -30.48
CA GLN A 68 -5.01 -3.17 -30.16
C GLN A 68 -4.11 -3.99 -31.11
N ASP A 69 -3.32 -4.93 -30.56
CA ASP A 69 -2.49 -5.89 -31.30
C ASP A 69 -3.03 -7.33 -31.11
N ILE A 70 -3.63 -7.88 -32.16
CA ILE A 70 -4.15 -9.27 -32.21
C ILE A 70 -3.31 -10.19 -33.10
N GLY A 71 -2.13 -9.72 -33.51
CA GLY A 71 -1.26 -10.44 -34.43
C GLY A 71 -1.92 -10.71 -35.78
N THR A 72 -2.01 -11.99 -36.16
CA THR A 72 -2.60 -12.44 -37.44
C THR A 72 -3.98 -13.09 -37.29
N THR A 73 -4.50 -13.13 -36.06
CA THR A 73 -5.77 -13.78 -35.75
C THR A 73 -6.93 -12.88 -36.15
N THR A 74 -7.94 -13.46 -36.78
CA THR A 74 -9.14 -12.75 -37.24
C THR A 74 -10.39 -13.53 -36.84
N CYS A 75 -11.58 -12.93 -36.99
CA CYS A 75 -12.85 -13.60 -36.74
C CYS A 75 -13.00 -14.93 -37.53
N GLN A 76 -12.39 -15.06 -38.72
CA GLN A 76 -12.36 -16.29 -39.51
C GLN A 76 -11.67 -17.48 -38.81
N SER A 77 -10.93 -17.23 -37.73
CA SER A 77 -10.29 -18.27 -36.91
C SER A 77 -11.24 -18.90 -35.89
N TYR A 78 -12.43 -18.33 -35.72
CA TYR A 78 -13.46 -18.77 -34.77
C TYR A 78 -14.71 -19.21 -35.51
N ASN A 79 -15.42 -20.19 -34.93
CA ASN A 79 -16.63 -20.75 -35.50
C ASN A 79 -17.88 -20.34 -34.72
N ASP A 80 -18.99 -20.21 -35.44
CA ASP A 80 -20.34 -20.09 -34.88
C ASP A 80 -20.78 -21.38 -34.14
N VAL A 81 -21.96 -21.34 -33.53
CA VAL A 81 -22.55 -22.49 -32.82
C VAL A 81 -22.84 -23.70 -33.73
N PHE A 82 -22.76 -23.52 -35.05
CA PHE A 82 -22.94 -24.56 -36.07
C PHE A 82 -21.62 -25.07 -36.66
N GLY A 83 -20.48 -24.55 -36.20
CA GLY A 83 -19.15 -24.94 -36.64
C GLY A 83 -18.66 -24.27 -37.93
N ASN A 84 -19.32 -23.21 -38.40
CA ASN A 84 -18.87 -22.43 -39.56
C ASN A 84 -18.04 -21.22 -39.14
N PRO A 85 -16.99 -20.85 -39.88
CA PRO A 85 -16.14 -19.71 -39.53
C PRO A 85 -16.89 -18.37 -39.67
N TYR A 86 -16.61 -17.42 -38.78
CA TYR A 86 -17.15 -16.06 -38.92
C TYR A 86 -16.59 -15.36 -40.14
N THR A 87 -17.44 -14.64 -40.88
CA THR A 87 -17.04 -13.95 -42.12
C THR A 87 -16.83 -12.45 -41.93
N GLN A 88 -17.43 -11.86 -40.89
CA GLN A 88 -17.43 -10.42 -40.61
C GLN A 88 -17.26 -10.13 -39.11
N GLY A 89 -17.07 -8.84 -38.77
CA GLY A 89 -16.85 -8.37 -37.40
C GLY A 89 -15.39 -8.05 -37.06
N ALA A 90 -15.16 -7.67 -35.81
CA ALA A 90 -13.85 -7.36 -35.27
C ALA A 90 -13.55 -8.29 -34.10
N LEU A 91 -12.36 -8.90 -34.10
CA LEU A 91 -11.91 -9.73 -32.99
C LEU A 91 -11.27 -8.83 -31.94
N LEU A 92 -11.75 -8.90 -30.70
CA LEU A 92 -11.21 -8.13 -29.60
C LEU A 92 -10.23 -8.97 -28.78
N CYS A 93 -9.25 -8.32 -28.15
CA CYS A 93 -8.42 -8.95 -27.15
C CYS A 93 -9.12 -8.85 -25.79
N LEU A 94 -9.07 -9.91 -24.99
CA LEU A 94 -9.51 -9.84 -23.60
C LEU A 94 -8.60 -8.87 -22.82
N LEU A 95 -9.18 -8.15 -21.85
CA LEU A 95 -8.44 -7.19 -21.01
C LEU A 95 -7.38 -7.84 -20.11
N ASP A 96 -7.38 -9.17 -20.01
CA ASP A 96 -6.35 -9.95 -19.30
C ASP A 96 -5.32 -10.59 -20.24
N CYS A 97 -5.43 -10.34 -21.56
CA CYS A 97 -4.54 -10.83 -22.61
C CYS A 97 -4.41 -12.36 -22.71
N THR A 98 -5.31 -13.11 -22.04
CA THR A 98 -5.27 -14.57 -22.00
C THR A 98 -5.98 -15.23 -23.19
N GLY A 99 -6.70 -14.44 -23.99
CA GLY A 99 -7.47 -14.93 -25.12
C GLY A 99 -8.22 -13.83 -25.86
N PHE A 100 -9.04 -14.24 -26.82
CA PHE A 100 -9.78 -13.34 -27.68
C PHE A 100 -11.26 -13.34 -27.33
N ASP A 101 -11.89 -12.17 -27.44
CA ASP A 101 -13.33 -12.01 -27.40
C ASP A 101 -13.91 -11.99 -28.82
N SER A 102 -14.67 -13.04 -29.14
CA SER A 102 -15.38 -13.20 -30.42
C SER A 102 -16.83 -12.70 -30.37
N SER A 103 -17.25 -12.03 -29.29
CA SER A 103 -18.62 -11.51 -29.13
C SER A 103 -19.04 -10.53 -30.23
N VAL A 104 -18.07 -9.89 -30.90
CA VAL A 104 -18.28 -8.91 -31.99
C VAL A 104 -18.04 -9.53 -33.38
N CYS A 105 -17.74 -10.82 -33.46
CA CYS A 105 -17.68 -11.57 -34.72
C CYS A 105 -19.08 -12.07 -35.11
N TYR A 106 -19.40 -12.05 -36.41
CA TYR A 106 -20.71 -12.46 -36.92
C TYR A 106 -20.64 -12.94 -38.38
N THR A 107 -21.69 -13.64 -38.83
CA THR A 107 -21.81 -14.07 -40.24
C THR A 107 -23.20 -13.77 -40.78
N CYS A 108 -23.24 -12.79 -41.66
CA CYS A 108 -24.49 -12.39 -42.27
C CYS A 108 -25.07 -13.44 -43.22
N GLY A 109 -26.32 -13.82 -43.00
CA GLY A 109 -27.08 -14.75 -43.84
C GLY A 109 -26.95 -16.22 -43.43
N ASN A 110 -26.55 -16.51 -42.19
CA ASN A 110 -26.50 -17.87 -41.64
C ASN A 110 -27.84 -18.31 -40.99
N SER A 111 -28.88 -17.48 -41.08
CA SER A 111 -30.21 -17.69 -40.47
C SER A 111 -30.23 -17.69 -38.95
N TYR A 112 -29.20 -17.13 -38.29
CA TYR A 112 -29.13 -17.00 -36.85
C TYR A 112 -28.61 -15.61 -36.47
N LYS A 113 -29.45 -14.81 -35.82
CA LYS A 113 -29.07 -13.45 -35.43
C LYS A 113 -28.07 -13.48 -34.26
N GLU A 114 -26.81 -13.17 -34.53
CA GLU A 114 -25.82 -12.91 -33.47
C GLU A 114 -26.04 -11.53 -32.81
N GLN A 115 -25.49 -11.32 -31.61
CA GLN A 115 -25.67 -10.06 -30.86
C GLN A 115 -25.24 -8.78 -31.63
N PRO A 116 -24.16 -8.79 -32.42
CA PRO A 116 -23.73 -7.62 -33.18
C PRO A 116 -24.61 -7.32 -34.40
N GLU A 117 -25.33 -8.31 -34.92
CA GLU A 117 -26.12 -8.16 -36.14
C GLU A 117 -27.44 -7.43 -35.88
N GLY A 118 -27.82 -6.52 -36.78
CA GLY A 118 -29.14 -5.90 -36.73
C GLY A 118 -30.26 -6.93 -37.01
N CYS A 119 -29.99 -7.86 -37.92
CA CYS A 119 -30.88 -8.93 -38.37
C CYS A 119 -30.08 -10.02 -39.11
N ASP A 120 -30.64 -11.22 -39.24
CA ASP A 120 -30.19 -12.24 -40.20
C ASP A 120 -31.40 -12.78 -40.98
N GLY A 121 -31.43 -12.53 -42.30
CA GLY A 121 -32.51 -12.99 -43.17
C GLY A 121 -33.88 -12.43 -42.77
N SER A 122 -34.67 -13.26 -42.08
CA SER A 122 -35.98 -12.87 -41.52
C SER A 122 -36.02 -12.78 -39.99
N ASP A 123 -34.90 -13.07 -39.33
CA ASP A 123 -34.76 -12.90 -37.89
C ASP A 123 -34.29 -11.47 -37.57
N PHE A 124 -35.20 -10.67 -37.03
CA PHE A 124 -34.93 -9.29 -36.62
C PHE A 124 -34.75 -9.16 -35.10
N GLY A 125 -34.66 -10.28 -34.36
CA GLY A 125 -34.60 -10.29 -32.89
C GLY A 125 -35.84 -9.68 -32.25
N GLY A 126 -37.03 -10.03 -32.78
CA GLY A 126 -38.32 -9.54 -32.30
C GLY A 126 -38.70 -8.12 -32.74
N LYS A 127 -37.84 -7.43 -33.51
CA LYS A 127 -38.16 -6.12 -34.08
C LYS A 127 -39.12 -6.28 -35.27
N THR A 128 -40.05 -5.34 -35.36
CA THR A 128 -41.02 -5.17 -36.46
C THR A 128 -41.10 -3.68 -36.82
N CYS A 129 -41.65 -3.34 -37.99
CA CYS A 129 -41.89 -1.94 -38.35
C CYS A 129 -42.67 -1.19 -37.26
N THR A 130 -43.68 -1.84 -36.64
CA THR A 130 -44.46 -1.22 -35.57
C THR A 130 -43.65 -0.94 -34.31
N THR A 131 -42.77 -1.87 -33.89
CA THR A 131 -41.88 -1.63 -32.73
C THR A 131 -40.82 -0.56 -32.98
N LEU A 132 -40.55 -0.21 -34.25
CA LEU A 132 -39.62 0.85 -34.65
C LEU A 132 -40.33 2.20 -34.91
N GLY A 133 -41.63 2.32 -34.60
CA GLY A 133 -42.39 3.57 -34.67
C GLY A 133 -43.17 3.78 -35.97
N PHE A 134 -43.18 2.81 -36.88
CA PHE A 134 -43.94 2.85 -38.13
C PHE A 134 -45.38 2.33 -37.92
N SER A 135 -46.31 2.69 -38.81
CA SER A 135 -47.71 2.24 -38.72
C SER A 135 -47.92 0.79 -39.19
N GLY A 136 -46.98 0.25 -39.97
CA GLY A 136 -47.00 -1.13 -40.49
C GLY A 136 -45.88 -1.39 -41.50
N GLY A 137 -45.98 -2.47 -42.26
CA GLY A 137 -45.02 -2.86 -43.30
C GLY A 137 -44.12 -4.04 -42.93
N THR A 138 -43.09 -4.29 -43.75
CA THR A 138 -42.21 -5.46 -43.63
C THR A 138 -40.76 -5.02 -43.51
N LEU A 139 -40.02 -5.56 -42.53
CA LEU A 139 -38.58 -5.35 -42.43
C LEU A 139 -37.84 -6.22 -43.45
N ALA A 140 -36.77 -5.68 -44.02
CA ALA A 140 -35.82 -6.44 -44.82
C ALA A 140 -34.44 -6.38 -44.17
N CYS A 141 -33.69 -7.46 -44.26
CA CYS A 141 -32.29 -7.47 -43.84
C CYS A 141 -31.40 -7.21 -45.07
N THR A 142 -30.43 -6.30 -44.96
CA THR A 142 -29.45 -6.06 -46.03
C THR A 142 -28.38 -7.16 -46.03
N SER A 143 -27.57 -7.22 -47.09
CA SER A 143 -26.39 -8.10 -47.17
C SER A 143 -25.30 -7.77 -46.13
N ASP A 144 -25.41 -6.61 -45.50
CA ASP A 144 -24.51 -6.14 -44.43
C ASP A 144 -25.18 -6.24 -43.04
N CYS A 145 -26.23 -7.06 -42.92
CA CYS A 145 -26.96 -7.34 -41.68
C CYS A 145 -27.52 -6.11 -40.95
N MET A 146 -27.89 -5.09 -41.74
CA MET A 146 -28.59 -3.90 -41.27
C MET A 146 -30.09 -4.01 -41.53
N ILE A 147 -30.88 -3.53 -40.57
CA ILE A 147 -32.34 -3.47 -40.72
C ILE A 147 -32.68 -2.37 -41.75
N ASN A 148 -33.31 -2.77 -42.84
CA ASN A 148 -33.84 -1.86 -43.84
C ASN A 148 -35.33 -1.59 -43.56
N THR A 149 -35.65 -0.33 -43.24
CA THR A 149 -37.00 0.15 -42.95
C THR A 149 -37.71 0.77 -44.17
N THR A 150 -37.12 0.71 -45.36
CA THR A 150 -37.69 1.32 -46.58
C THR A 150 -39.06 0.74 -46.95
N ASN A 151 -39.32 -0.51 -46.55
CA ASN A 151 -40.61 -1.20 -46.75
C ASN A 151 -41.57 -1.04 -45.56
N CYS A 152 -41.23 -0.20 -44.57
CA CYS A 152 -42.13 0.19 -43.50
C CYS A 152 -43.00 1.39 -43.92
N ILE A 153 -44.23 1.41 -43.42
CA ILE A 153 -45.23 2.45 -43.72
C ILE A 153 -45.12 3.54 -42.64
N ALA A 154 -44.88 4.78 -43.04
CA ALA A 154 -44.80 5.90 -42.09
C ALA A 154 -46.11 6.07 -41.29
N SER A 155 -46.00 6.47 -40.03
CA SER A 155 -47.16 6.84 -39.20
C SER A 155 -47.49 8.31 -39.45
N GLU A 156 -48.55 8.58 -40.23
CA GLU A 156 -49.10 9.93 -40.33
C GLU A 156 -49.76 10.28 -38.98
N SER A 157 -49.20 11.26 -38.26
CA SER A 157 -49.91 11.93 -37.17
C SER A 157 -50.31 13.34 -37.63
N GLU A 158 -51.60 13.64 -37.49
CA GLU A 158 -52.24 14.88 -37.94
C GLU A 158 -51.78 16.11 -37.12
N GLY A 159 -51.61 17.23 -37.82
CA GLY A 159 -51.55 18.58 -37.24
C GLY A 159 -51.08 19.66 -38.23
N GLY A 160 -51.98 20.23 -39.04
CA GLY A 160 -51.71 21.44 -39.86
C GLY A 160 -51.86 22.75 -39.06
N PRO A 161 -51.82 23.97 -39.68
CA PRO A 161 -51.57 24.31 -41.09
C PRO A 161 -50.53 25.45 -41.30
N SER A 162 -49.83 25.49 -42.44
CA SER A 162 -49.39 26.76 -43.05
C SER A 162 -48.95 26.62 -44.52
N SER A 163 -49.72 27.29 -45.37
CA SER A 163 -49.36 28.10 -46.55
C SER A 163 -47.96 27.99 -47.19
N GLY A 164 -47.95 27.86 -48.52
CA GLY A 164 -47.04 28.63 -49.39
C GLY A 164 -46.14 27.79 -50.29
N GLY A 165 -46.38 27.86 -51.61
CA GLY A 165 -45.68 27.10 -52.64
C GLY A 165 -44.20 27.45 -52.87
N GLY A 166 -43.54 26.62 -53.68
CA GLY A 166 -42.40 27.04 -54.50
C GLY A 166 -41.11 26.24 -54.33
N ASP A 167 -40.86 25.38 -55.33
CA ASP A 167 -39.57 25.07 -55.95
C ASP A 167 -38.52 24.18 -55.25
N THR A 168 -38.29 23.08 -55.98
CA THR A 168 -37.09 22.26 -56.16
C THR A 168 -35.74 22.91 -55.82
N ARG A 169 -34.96 22.27 -54.94
CA ARG A 169 -33.67 21.61 -55.21
C ARG A 169 -33.00 21.32 -53.87
N GLY A 170 -32.81 20.02 -53.62
CA GLY A 170 -32.16 19.52 -52.41
C GLY A 170 -30.70 19.94 -52.30
N GLY A 171 -30.29 20.18 -51.07
CA GLY A 171 -28.91 20.46 -50.72
C GLY A 171 -28.81 21.43 -49.56
N ALA A 172 -28.99 20.96 -48.33
CA ALA A 172 -28.29 21.49 -47.17
C ALA A 172 -28.55 20.65 -45.92
N SER A 173 -27.52 20.63 -45.06
CA SER A 173 -27.55 20.37 -43.62
C SER A 173 -27.91 18.96 -43.17
N GLY A 174 -26.90 18.08 -43.20
CA GLY A 174 -26.69 17.15 -42.10
C GLY A 174 -26.49 17.96 -40.82
N ALA A 175 -27.56 18.15 -40.07
CA ALA A 175 -27.52 18.57 -38.68
C ALA A 175 -27.66 17.30 -37.85
N SER A 176 -26.52 16.88 -37.34
CA SER A 176 -26.33 15.84 -36.35
C SER A 176 -27.30 16.00 -35.18
N SER A 177 -28.24 15.08 -35.05
CA SER A 177 -28.72 14.66 -33.73
C SER A 177 -28.05 13.32 -33.45
N GLY A 178 -26.82 13.42 -32.92
CA GLY A 178 -26.00 12.29 -32.55
C GLY A 178 -26.66 11.51 -31.41
N PHE A 179 -26.89 10.23 -31.67
CA PHE A 179 -27.06 9.24 -30.62
C PHE A 179 -25.65 8.83 -30.20
N ILE A 180 -25.27 9.16 -28.96
CA ILE A 180 -23.95 8.88 -28.39
C ILE A 180 -23.92 7.41 -27.96
N PRO A 181 -22.97 6.59 -28.46
CA PRO A 181 -22.72 5.26 -27.94
C PRO A 181 -21.94 5.39 -26.63
N GLY A 182 -22.47 4.79 -25.57
CA GLY A 182 -21.87 4.86 -24.24
C GLY A 182 -22.86 4.35 -23.23
N SER A 183 -22.90 3.03 -23.04
CA SER A 183 -23.20 2.53 -21.70
C SER A 183 -22.07 3.08 -20.83
N GLU A 184 -22.32 4.15 -20.10
CA GLU A 184 -21.43 4.58 -19.00
C GLU A 184 -21.40 3.42 -18.00
N THR A 185 -20.53 2.44 -18.22
CA THR A 185 -19.92 1.76 -17.08
C THR A 185 -19.24 2.87 -16.32
N GLU A 186 -19.85 3.31 -15.22
CA GLU A 186 -19.24 4.32 -14.37
C GLU A 186 -17.82 3.85 -14.05
N ILE A 187 -16.84 4.60 -14.56
CA ILE A 187 -15.43 4.38 -14.26
C ILE A 187 -15.21 4.83 -12.82
N VAL A 188 -15.51 3.95 -11.89
CA VAL A 188 -15.38 4.23 -10.45
C VAL A 188 -13.90 4.23 -10.09
N THR A 189 -13.41 5.35 -9.58
CA THR A 189 -12.07 5.41 -8.97
C THR A 189 -12.13 4.63 -7.67
N LYS A 190 -11.30 3.60 -7.52
CA LYS A 190 -11.27 2.78 -6.30
C LYS A 190 -9.85 2.72 -5.75
N VAL A 191 -9.72 2.86 -4.44
CA VAL A 191 -8.45 2.68 -3.74
C VAL A 191 -8.56 1.45 -2.84
N ILE A 192 -7.57 0.58 -2.90
CA ILE A 192 -7.44 -0.60 -2.05
C ILE A 192 -6.13 -0.47 -1.26
N LEU A 193 -6.21 -0.55 0.06
CA LEU A 193 -5.06 -0.46 0.98
C LEU A 193 -4.89 -1.80 1.69
N LYS A 194 -3.68 -2.36 1.63
CA LYS A 194 -3.31 -3.63 2.26
C LYS A 194 -2.04 -3.45 3.07
N GLY A 195 -2.04 -3.95 4.29
CA GLY A 195 -0.89 -3.81 5.17
C GLY A 195 -0.94 -4.65 6.43
N LYS A 196 0.06 -4.45 7.29
CA LYS A 196 0.14 -5.08 8.60
C LYS A 196 0.32 -4.05 9.71
N ALA A 197 -0.31 -4.32 10.84
CA ALA A 197 -0.19 -3.50 12.06
C ALA A 197 -0.06 -4.40 13.30
N TYR A 198 -1.00 -4.33 14.24
CA TYR A 198 -1.05 -5.19 15.43
C TYR A 198 -2.23 -6.18 15.32
N PRO A 199 -2.23 -7.33 16.01
CA PRO A 199 -3.33 -8.29 15.91
C PRO A 199 -4.63 -7.80 16.56
N ASN A 200 -5.76 -7.95 15.85
CA ASN A 200 -7.11 -7.65 16.37
C ASN A 200 -7.31 -6.21 16.90
N VAL A 201 -6.71 -5.21 16.26
CA VAL A 201 -6.85 -3.78 16.63
C VAL A 201 -7.43 -2.96 15.49
N ASP A 202 -7.86 -1.74 15.81
CA ASP A 202 -8.37 -0.80 14.83
C ASP A 202 -7.23 0.07 14.26
N VAL A 203 -7.14 0.13 12.94
CA VAL A 203 -6.21 0.96 12.17
C VAL A 203 -6.99 2.15 11.62
N HIS A 204 -6.54 3.35 11.97
CA HIS A 204 -7.10 4.60 11.47
C HIS A 204 -6.39 5.00 10.18
N ILE A 205 -7.20 5.26 9.15
CA ILE A 205 -6.73 5.64 7.83
C ILE A 205 -7.13 7.09 7.59
N LEU A 206 -6.14 7.91 7.23
CA LEU A 206 -6.30 9.31 6.92
C LEU A 206 -5.95 9.55 5.46
N VAL A 207 -6.66 10.47 4.83
CA VAL A 207 -6.30 11.05 3.53
C VAL A 207 -6.24 12.55 3.71
N ASP A 208 -5.09 13.14 3.36
CA ASP A 208 -4.80 14.57 3.50
C ASP A 208 -5.08 15.11 4.91
N GLY A 209 -4.81 14.28 5.92
CA GLY A 209 -4.99 14.61 7.34
C GLY A 209 -6.41 14.42 7.89
N VAL A 210 -7.37 13.95 7.08
CA VAL A 210 -8.75 13.67 7.50
C VAL A 210 -8.96 12.17 7.62
N VAL A 211 -9.59 11.70 8.71
CA VAL A 211 -9.93 10.28 8.89
C VAL A 211 -11.01 9.88 7.89
N VAL A 212 -10.68 8.98 6.97
CA VAL A 212 -11.59 8.46 5.94
C VAL A 212 -12.15 7.08 6.29
N GLY A 213 -11.48 6.35 7.17
CA GLY A 213 -11.88 5.00 7.50
C GLY A 213 -11.16 4.45 8.72
N ILE A 214 -11.78 3.43 9.31
CA ILE A 214 -11.21 2.63 10.39
C ILE A 214 -11.41 1.16 10.00
N VAL A 215 -10.32 0.40 9.95
CA VAL A 215 -10.33 -1.02 9.61
C VAL A 215 -9.78 -1.83 10.77
N ARG A 216 -10.41 -2.97 11.07
CA ARG A 216 -9.91 -3.88 12.10
C ARG A 216 -8.97 -4.92 11.49
N THR A 217 -7.81 -5.13 12.10
CA THR A 217 -6.87 -6.18 11.69
C THR A 217 -7.33 -7.57 12.12
N ASP A 218 -6.85 -8.59 11.42
CA ASP A 218 -7.05 -9.99 11.80
C ASP A 218 -6.02 -10.48 12.84
N ALA A 219 -6.06 -11.77 13.16
CA ALA A 219 -5.13 -12.40 14.09
C ALA A 219 -3.67 -12.47 13.59
N LYS A 220 -3.44 -12.31 12.27
CA LYS A 220 -2.11 -12.22 11.63
C LYS A 220 -1.65 -10.78 11.45
N ALA A 221 -2.38 -9.84 12.06
CA ALA A 221 -2.20 -8.40 11.96
C ALA A 221 -2.41 -7.82 10.55
N ASP A 222 -3.04 -8.56 9.63
CA ASP A 222 -3.38 -8.07 8.29
C ASP A 222 -4.61 -7.16 8.31
N PHE A 223 -4.58 -6.09 7.52
CA PHE A 223 -5.76 -5.26 7.26
C PHE A 223 -6.00 -5.06 5.76
N TYR A 224 -7.28 -4.89 5.40
CA TYR A 224 -7.76 -4.62 4.06
C TYR A 224 -8.79 -3.49 4.12
N PHE A 225 -8.57 -2.42 3.38
CA PHE A 225 -9.50 -1.30 3.26
C PHE A 225 -9.73 -0.97 1.78
N GLU A 226 -10.98 -0.69 1.43
CA GLU A 226 -11.35 -0.23 0.10
C GLU A 226 -12.26 0.98 0.19
N SER A 227 -12.10 1.93 -0.74
CA SER A 227 -12.96 3.12 -0.82
C SER A 227 -12.99 3.64 -2.26
N ASP A 228 -14.17 4.08 -2.68
CA ASP A 228 -14.44 4.81 -3.92
C ASP A 228 -14.66 6.32 -3.69
N GLU A 229 -14.63 6.78 -2.43
CA GLU A 229 -14.81 8.18 -2.05
C GLU A 229 -13.51 9.00 -2.09
N ILE A 230 -12.37 8.35 -2.37
CA ILE A 230 -11.06 9.02 -2.41
C ILE A 230 -10.86 9.68 -3.76
N SER A 231 -10.65 11.01 -3.74
CA SER A 231 -10.43 11.80 -4.95
C SER A 231 -9.20 11.36 -5.72
N SER A 232 -9.30 11.30 -7.04
CA SER A 232 -8.15 11.11 -7.94
C SER A 232 -7.15 12.26 -7.77
N GLY A 233 -5.85 11.96 -7.88
CA GLY A 233 -4.77 12.93 -7.72
C GLY A 233 -3.68 12.46 -6.77
N ILE A 234 -2.76 13.35 -6.42
CA ILE A 234 -1.73 13.06 -5.41
C ILE A 234 -2.40 13.18 -4.04
N ASN A 235 -2.51 12.06 -3.33
CA ASN A 235 -3.11 11.99 -2.01
C ASN A 235 -2.04 11.60 -0.98
N SER A 236 -2.12 12.18 0.21
CA SER A 236 -1.28 11.81 1.35
C SER A 236 -2.05 10.89 2.29
N PHE A 237 -1.67 9.63 2.32
CA PHE A 237 -2.26 8.61 3.18
C PHE A 237 -1.55 8.55 4.53
N GLY A 238 -2.30 8.69 5.62
CA GLY A 238 -1.80 8.55 6.98
C GLY A 238 -2.35 7.29 7.65
N PHE A 239 -1.52 6.55 8.36
CA PHE A 239 -1.89 5.33 9.07
C PHE A 239 -1.37 5.38 10.49
N TRP A 240 -2.25 5.12 11.45
CA TRP A 240 -1.84 4.87 12.83
C TRP A 240 -2.77 3.84 13.48
N ALA A 241 -2.23 3.12 14.44
CA ALA A 241 -2.98 2.15 15.22
C ALA A 241 -2.65 2.31 16.71
N MET A 242 -3.55 1.79 17.55
CA MET A 242 -3.34 1.66 18.98
C MET A 242 -3.27 0.17 19.30
N ASP A 243 -2.27 -0.24 20.05
CA ASP A 243 -2.12 -1.64 20.45
C ASP A 243 -3.08 -2.01 21.61
N ALA A 244 -3.10 -3.27 22.03
CA ALA A 244 -3.99 -3.72 23.10
C ALA A 244 -3.65 -3.12 24.48
N ASP A 245 -2.47 -2.53 24.63
CA ASP A 245 -1.98 -1.86 25.85
C ASP A 245 -2.19 -0.33 25.79
N ASN A 246 -2.98 0.15 24.82
CA ASN A 246 -3.24 1.56 24.54
C ASN A 246 -2.00 2.39 24.14
N LEU A 247 -0.94 1.74 23.67
CA LEU A 247 0.20 2.43 23.08
C LEU A 247 -0.10 2.76 21.62
N LYS A 248 0.10 4.03 21.26
CA LYS A 248 -0.14 4.53 19.89
C LYS A 248 1.11 4.40 19.03
N SER A 249 0.96 3.92 17.80
CA SER A 249 2.03 3.88 16.79
C SER A 249 2.55 5.28 16.43
N THR A 250 3.71 5.34 15.75
CA THR A 250 4.04 6.55 14.98
C THR A 250 3.08 6.65 13.77
N LEU A 251 2.81 7.88 13.31
CA LEU A 251 1.99 8.11 12.13
C LEU A 251 2.82 7.76 10.89
N LEU A 252 2.47 6.68 10.21
CA LEU A 252 3.04 6.35 8.91
C LEU A 252 2.34 7.20 7.85
N THR A 253 3.11 8.00 7.10
CA THR A 253 2.57 8.84 6.01
C THR A 253 3.18 8.40 4.69
N LEU A 254 2.35 8.14 3.69
CA LEU A 254 2.75 7.73 2.35
C LEU A 254 2.01 8.58 1.32
N THR A 255 2.71 9.06 0.29
CA THR A 255 2.11 9.90 -0.75
C THR A 255 2.08 9.14 -2.07
N PHE A 256 0.88 8.96 -2.63
CA PHE A 256 0.68 8.24 -3.89
C PHE A 256 -0.28 8.99 -4.79
N ARG A 257 -0.14 8.75 -6.10
CA ARG A 257 -1.08 9.25 -7.09
C ARG A 257 -2.19 8.21 -7.29
N VAL A 258 -3.43 8.60 -7.03
CA VAL A 258 -4.64 7.84 -7.35
C VAL A 258 -5.07 8.23 -8.76
N THR A 259 -5.14 7.25 -9.67
CA THR A 259 -5.55 7.47 -11.06
C THR A 259 -7.07 7.45 -11.17
N SER A 260 -7.64 8.46 -11.83
CA SER A 260 -9.09 8.55 -12.05
C SER A 260 -9.58 7.37 -12.90
N GLY A 261 -10.69 6.75 -12.50
CA GLY A 261 -11.32 5.66 -13.24
C GLY A 261 -10.59 4.32 -13.16
N ALA A 262 -9.62 4.17 -12.25
CA ALA A 262 -8.85 2.96 -12.05
C ALA A 262 -8.91 2.45 -10.60
N VAL A 263 -8.56 1.17 -10.41
CA VAL A 263 -8.38 0.57 -9.08
C VAL A 263 -6.91 0.69 -8.66
N SER A 264 -6.61 1.59 -7.72
CA SER A 264 -5.27 1.79 -7.17
C SER A 264 -5.07 0.89 -5.95
N THR A 265 -4.23 -0.14 -6.05
CA THR A 265 -3.88 -1.01 -4.90
C THR A 265 -2.54 -0.60 -4.30
N ILE A 266 -2.53 -0.24 -3.02
CA ILE A 266 -1.34 0.07 -2.23
C ILE A 266 -1.14 -1.06 -1.22
N SER A 267 -0.10 -1.86 -1.41
CA SER A 267 0.30 -2.95 -0.51
C SER A 267 1.60 -2.59 0.23
N GLY A 268 1.98 -3.41 1.22
CA GLY A 268 3.22 -3.21 1.98
C GLY A 268 3.14 -2.07 3.00
N ILE A 269 1.94 -1.73 3.47
CA ILE A 269 1.76 -0.71 4.52
C ILE A 269 2.09 -1.35 5.87
N TYR A 270 3.30 -1.12 6.38
CA TYR A 270 3.79 -1.71 7.64
C TYR A 270 3.83 -0.66 8.75
N ILE A 271 2.88 -0.73 9.68
CA ILE A 271 2.85 0.18 10.84
C ILE A 271 3.96 -0.22 11.83
N SER A 272 4.75 0.76 12.26
CA SER A 272 5.87 0.56 13.19
C SER A 272 5.45 -0.15 14.49
N PRO A 273 6.36 -0.89 15.15
CA PRO A 273 6.05 -1.49 16.44
C PRO A 273 5.77 -0.41 17.49
N THR A 274 4.92 -0.70 18.47
CA THR A 274 4.86 0.11 19.70
C THR A 274 6.03 -0.24 20.60
N ILE A 275 6.43 0.71 21.45
CA ILE A 275 7.45 0.50 22.46
C ILE A 275 7.09 1.28 23.72
N ASN A 276 7.33 0.64 24.87
CA ASN A 276 7.32 1.23 26.18
C ASN A 276 8.37 0.53 27.07
N ILE A 277 8.65 1.11 28.23
CA ILE A 277 9.64 0.62 29.19
C ILE A 277 9.01 0.42 30.56
N ASP A 278 9.50 -0.55 31.31
CA ASP A 278 9.03 -0.82 32.68
C ASP A 278 9.55 0.20 33.70
N LYS A 279 10.75 0.75 33.45
CA LYS A 279 11.44 1.69 34.35
C LYS A 279 12.10 2.79 33.54
N ASN A 280 11.92 4.05 33.97
CA ASN A 280 12.54 5.20 33.33
C ASN A 280 13.89 5.57 33.93
N SER A 281 14.25 4.99 35.09
CA SER A 281 15.59 5.10 35.65
C SER A 281 16.02 3.80 36.31
N VAL A 282 17.25 3.39 36.07
CA VAL A 282 17.83 2.13 36.57
C VAL A 282 19.28 2.35 37.01
N LYS A 283 19.74 1.50 37.93
CA LYS A 283 21.18 1.47 38.26
C LYS A 283 21.97 0.88 37.10
N GLN A 284 23.19 1.34 36.91
CA GLN A 284 24.09 0.68 35.95
C GLN A 284 24.26 -0.80 36.32
N GLY A 285 24.00 -1.67 35.35
CA GLY A 285 24.01 -3.13 35.52
C GLY A 285 22.68 -3.73 35.98
N GLU A 286 21.68 -2.90 36.28
CA GLU A 286 20.30 -3.34 36.44
C GLU A 286 19.66 -3.55 35.06
N ALA A 287 18.83 -4.59 34.94
CA ALA A 287 18.12 -4.86 33.70
C ALA A 287 16.87 -3.98 33.56
N ILE A 288 16.65 -3.47 32.35
CA ILE A 288 15.44 -2.76 31.92
C ILE A 288 14.65 -3.66 30.97
N ARG A 289 13.32 -3.67 31.11
CA ARG A 289 12.42 -4.40 30.22
C ARG A 289 11.75 -3.42 29.25
N MET A 290 12.04 -3.59 27.98
CA MET A 290 11.39 -2.90 26.88
C MET A 290 10.34 -3.84 26.27
N PHE A 291 9.15 -3.33 26.00
CA PHE A 291 8.05 -4.15 25.50
C PHE A 291 7.11 -3.35 24.60
N GLY A 292 6.32 -4.06 23.80
CA GLY A 292 5.28 -3.48 22.96
C GLY A 292 4.61 -4.54 22.10
N GLN A 293 3.94 -4.11 21.03
CA GLN A 293 3.27 -4.95 20.07
C GLN A 293 3.71 -4.63 18.63
N THR A 294 3.67 -5.66 17.80
CA THR A 294 4.03 -5.63 16.38
C THR A 294 3.34 -6.79 15.66
N VAL A 295 3.70 -7.04 14.40
CA VAL A 295 3.27 -8.20 13.63
C VAL A 295 3.66 -9.50 14.35
N PRO A 296 2.78 -10.52 14.44
CA PRO A 296 3.11 -11.81 15.05
C PRO A 296 4.27 -12.54 14.39
N GLU A 297 5.08 -13.24 15.19
CA GLU A 297 6.13 -14.15 14.71
C GLU A 297 7.18 -13.48 13.79
N THR A 298 7.50 -12.21 14.07
CA THR A 298 8.49 -11.42 13.33
C THR A 298 9.69 -11.05 14.19
N GLU A 299 10.83 -10.81 13.54
CA GLU A 299 12.04 -10.31 14.21
C GLU A 299 11.88 -8.82 14.54
N VAL A 300 12.23 -8.43 15.76
CA VAL A 300 12.19 -7.05 16.25
C VAL A 300 13.61 -6.64 16.62
N HIS A 301 14.03 -5.50 16.08
CA HIS A 301 15.33 -4.90 16.37
C HIS A 301 15.11 -3.66 17.22
N VAL A 302 15.70 -3.67 18.42
CA VAL A 302 15.66 -2.55 19.35
C VAL A 302 16.99 -1.83 19.27
N HIS A 303 16.95 -0.58 18.84
CA HIS A 303 18.09 0.31 18.76
C HIS A 303 18.13 1.15 20.03
N ILE A 304 19.17 0.98 20.83
CA ILE A 304 19.42 1.70 22.07
C ILE A 304 20.58 2.66 21.79
N HIS A 305 20.29 3.96 21.86
CA HIS A 305 21.23 5.02 21.60
C HIS A 305 21.85 5.51 22.91
N SER A 306 23.17 5.38 22.98
CA SER A 306 24.08 5.85 24.03
C SER A 306 25.25 6.61 23.38
N GLU A 307 26.43 6.65 24.01
CA GLU A 307 27.67 7.07 23.34
C GLU A 307 27.91 6.25 22.06
N GLU A 308 27.58 4.95 22.13
CA GLU A 308 27.50 4.04 20.99
C GLU A 308 26.06 3.53 20.80
N GLU A 309 25.72 3.08 19.58
CA GLU A 309 24.42 2.47 19.30
C GLU A 309 24.49 0.95 19.51
N PHE A 310 23.62 0.43 20.38
CA PHE A 310 23.44 -1.00 20.62
C PHE A 310 22.19 -1.47 19.89
N ILE A 311 22.31 -2.53 19.09
CA ILE A 311 21.20 -3.12 18.33
C ILE A 311 20.95 -4.52 18.85
N GLU A 312 19.84 -4.69 19.56
CA GLU A 312 19.42 -5.96 20.13
C GLU A 312 18.31 -6.58 19.29
N GLN A 313 18.33 -7.91 19.21
CA GLN A 313 17.34 -8.69 18.44
C GLN A 313 16.45 -9.48 19.39
N THR A 314 15.15 -9.43 19.13
CA THR A 314 14.14 -10.26 19.79
C THR A 314 13.08 -10.70 18.77
N SER A 315 12.11 -11.50 19.17
CA SER A 315 11.02 -11.95 18.29
C SER A 315 9.67 -11.71 18.95
N SER A 316 8.67 -11.37 18.14
CA SER A 316 7.30 -11.22 18.62
C SER A 316 6.60 -12.57 18.80
N HIS A 317 5.77 -12.65 19.82
CA HIS A 317 4.91 -13.80 20.09
C HIS A 317 3.74 -13.89 19.10
N PRO A 318 3.01 -15.02 19.05
CA PRO A 318 1.81 -15.16 18.22
C PRO A 318 0.70 -14.13 18.49
N THR A 319 0.71 -13.52 19.67
CA THR A 319 -0.18 -12.42 20.06
C THR A 319 0.27 -11.06 19.52
N GLY A 320 1.43 -10.97 18.86
CA GLY A 320 2.06 -9.73 18.42
C GLY A 320 2.88 -9.03 19.50
N SER A 321 2.76 -9.43 20.77
CA SER A 321 3.55 -8.87 21.87
C SER A 321 5.02 -9.26 21.75
N TRP A 322 5.93 -8.33 22.02
CA TRP A 322 7.36 -8.57 22.07
C TRP A 322 7.94 -7.97 23.35
N GLU A 323 9.01 -8.57 23.84
CA GLU A 323 9.76 -8.04 24.97
C GLU A 323 11.26 -8.24 24.78
N LEU A 324 12.03 -7.33 25.37
CA LEU A 324 13.47 -7.36 25.44
C LEU A 324 13.90 -6.99 26.86
N ILE A 325 14.69 -7.87 27.48
CA ILE A 325 15.35 -7.59 28.75
C ILE A 325 16.80 -7.21 28.45
N PHE A 326 17.13 -5.94 28.64
CA PHE A 326 18.46 -5.40 28.34
C PHE A 326 19.22 -5.12 29.64
N ASN A 327 20.45 -5.62 29.74
CA ASN A 327 21.33 -5.32 30.87
C ASN A 327 22.06 -4.00 30.61
N THR A 328 21.90 -3.01 31.49
CA THR A 328 22.49 -1.67 31.33
C THR A 328 23.98 -1.56 31.70
N THR A 329 24.65 -2.68 32.01
CA THR A 329 26.11 -2.71 32.27
C THR A 329 26.96 -1.98 31.20
N PRO A 330 26.70 -2.11 29.88
CA PRO A 330 27.54 -1.46 28.86
C PRO A 330 27.19 0.01 28.62
N LEU A 331 26.14 0.55 29.25
CA LEU A 331 25.71 1.94 29.05
C LEU A 331 26.44 2.89 29.99
N SER A 332 26.73 4.10 29.50
CA SER A 332 27.22 5.22 30.30
C SER A 332 26.19 5.70 31.32
N GLU A 333 26.64 6.35 32.40
CA GLU A 333 25.75 6.93 33.43
C GLU A 333 25.12 8.25 32.92
N GLU A 334 24.12 8.16 32.04
CA GLU A 334 23.41 9.31 31.47
C GLU A 334 22.02 8.91 30.91
N PHE A 335 21.39 9.79 30.12
CA PHE A 335 20.17 9.49 29.37
C PHE A 335 20.44 8.72 28.09
N HIS A 336 19.64 7.70 27.88
CA HIS A 336 19.62 6.87 26.68
C HIS A 336 18.24 6.91 26.06
N THR A 337 18.17 6.65 24.76
CA THR A 337 16.89 6.49 24.06
C THR A 337 16.83 5.13 23.40
N ALA A 338 15.63 4.55 23.33
CA ALA A 338 15.41 3.33 22.59
C ALA A 338 14.27 3.50 21.57
N LYS A 339 14.41 2.83 20.44
CA LYS A 339 13.39 2.74 19.38
C LYS A 339 13.41 1.34 18.80
N ALA A 340 12.27 0.83 18.36
CA ALA A 340 12.12 -0.49 17.78
C ALA A 340 11.69 -0.40 16.32
N LEU A 341 12.12 -1.35 15.51
CA LEU A 341 11.54 -1.67 14.20
C LEU A 341 11.41 -3.19 14.09
N PHE A 342 10.52 -3.66 13.21
CA PHE A 342 10.48 -5.08 12.89
C PHE A 342 11.03 -5.34 11.49
N GLN A 343 11.46 -6.58 11.25
CA GLN A 343 11.90 -7.07 9.95
C GLN A 343 11.10 -8.30 9.55
N VAL A 344 10.69 -8.32 8.28
CA VAL A 344 9.99 -9.45 7.64
C VAL A 344 10.75 -9.84 6.39
N ALA A 345 11.04 -11.12 6.24
CA ALA A 345 11.55 -11.66 4.99
C ALA A 345 10.41 -11.67 3.96
N SER A 346 10.59 -10.97 2.84
CA SER A 346 9.72 -11.05 1.67
C SER A 346 9.85 -12.43 1.02
N THR A 347 8.83 -12.81 0.26
CA THR A 347 8.78 -14.03 -0.55
C THR A 347 9.98 -14.17 -1.50
N ASP A 348 10.54 -13.03 -1.93
CA ASP A 348 11.68 -12.95 -2.86
C ASP A 348 13.04 -13.00 -2.16
N GLY A 349 13.06 -13.22 -0.84
CA GLY A 349 14.28 -13.23 -0.02
C GLY A 349 14.80 -11.85 0.39
N ASN A 350 14.14 -10.76 -0.03
CA ASN A 350 14.45 -9.40 0.41
C ASN A 350 13.98 -9.15 1.84
N ILE A 351 14.79 -8.48 2.66
CA ILE A 351 14.40 -8.10 4.03
C ILE A 351 13.67 -6.77 3.99
N ILE A 352 12.40 -6.79 4.38
CA ILE A 352 11.56 -5.61 4.54
C ILE A 352 11.66 -5.13 5.98
N LYS A 353 11.91 -3.83 6.18
CA LYS A 353 11.95 -3.20 7.50
C LYS A 353 10.78 -2.24 7.67
N SER A 354 10.15 -2.26 8.84
CA SER A 354 9.19 -1.21 9.20
C SER A 354 9.88 0.13 9.47
N GLY A 355 9.10 1.21 9.53
CA GLY A 355 9.57 2.44 10.17
C GLY A 355 9.88 2.22 11.66
N PHE A 356 10.63 3.14 12.26
CA PHE A 356 10.89 3.13 13.70
C PHE A 356 9.64 3.51 14.51
N SER A 357 9.52 2.90 15.68
CA SER A 357 8.60 3.28 16.73
C SER A 357 8.85 4.70 17.21
N ARG A 358 8.00 5.17 18.13
CA ARG A 358 8.35 6.31 18.98
C ARG A 358 9.67 6.04 19.72
N SER A 359 10.38 7.10 20.09
CA SER A 359 11.51 6.99 21.00
C SER A 359 11.00 6.99 22.44
N VAL A 360 11.51 6.06 23.24
CA VAL A 360 11.39 6.05 24.71
C VAL A 360 12.74 6.44 25.29
N SER A 361 12.72 7.14 26.42
CA SER A 361 13.95 7.62 27.08
C SER A 361 14.05 7.03 28.47
N PHE A 362 15.27 6.66 28.87
CA PHE A 362 15.55 6.17 30.22
C PHE A 362 16.91 6.63 30.70
N HIS A 363 17.06 6.77 32.01
CA HIS A 363 18.29 7.19 32.66
C HIS A 363 19.01 6.00 33.29
N VAL A 364 20.30 5.84 33.00
CA VAL A 364 21.18 4.90 33.69
C VAL A 364 22.08 5.70 34.60
N GLY A 365 22.11 5.39 35.89
CA GLY A 365 22.99 6.09 36.81
C GLY A 365 22.88 5.58 38.22
N LYS A 366 23.60 6.21 39.15
CA LYS A 366 23.40 5.91 40.56
C LYS A 366 22.02 6.40 40.96
N ILE A 367 21.04 5.49 41.07
CA ILE A 367 19.86 5.74 41.90
C ILE A 367 20.43 5.89 43.31
N GLY A 368 20.67 7.12 43.76
CA GLY A 368 20.84 7.35 45.19
C GLY A 368 19.54 7.02 45.90
N ALA A 369 19.61 6.86 47.21
CA ALA A 369 18.51 6.35 48.04
C ALA A 369 17.16 7.01 47.73
N THR A 370 16.04 6.36 48.09
CA THR A 370 14.68 6.93 48.01
C THR A 370 14.71 8.45 48.21
N ALA A 371 14.44 9.20 47.14
CA ALA A 371 14.42 10.65 47.21
C ALA A 371 13.47 11.05 48.36
N PRO A 372 13.88 11.96 49.26
CA PRO A 372 13.04 12.51 50.32
C PRO A 372 11.67 12.98 49.80
N CYS A 373 11.64 13.44 48.55
CA CYS A 373 10.48 13.91 47.81
C CYS A 373 10.27 13.00 46.59
N PRO A 374 9.63 11.83 46.76
CA PRO A 374 9.30 10.96 45.64
C PRO A 374 8.34 11.68 44.69
N GLU A 375 8.40 11.35 43.40
CA GLU A 375 7.52 11.91 42.36
C GLU A 375 7.76 13.39 42.01
N ALA A 376 8.89 13.99 42.41
CA ALA A 376 9.26 15.37 42.10
C ALA A 376 8.25 16.46 42.56
N ASP A 377 7.38 16.12 43.50
CA ASP A 377 6.58 17.09 44.26
C ASP A 377 7.46 17.71 45.36
N LEU A 378 8.13 18.81 45.01
CA LEU A 378 9.13 19.44 45.87
C LEU A 378 8.49 20.24 47.00
N ASN A 379 7.23 20.66 46.84
CA ASN A 379 6.50 21.45 47.83
C ASN A 379 5.47 20.64 48.64
N HIS A 380 5.28 19.36 48.31
CA HIS A 380 4.38 18.41 48.96
C HIS A 380 2.88 18.77 48.87
N ASP A 381 2.43 19.38 47.76
CA ASP A 381 1.02 19.71 47.53
C ASP A 381 0.24 18.63 46.75
N ASN A 382 0.87 17.48 46.49
CA ASN A 382 0.40 16.37 45.66
C ASN A 382 0.17 16.78 44.19
N ARG A 383 0.86 17.81 43.72
CA ARG A 383 0.92 18.19 42.32
C ARG A 383 2.37 18.42 41.95
N VAL A 384 2.67 18.18 40.69
CA VAL A 384 3.92 18.60 40.06
C VAL A 384 3.55 19.60 38.99
N ASN A 385 3.91 20.86 39.23
CA ASN A 385 3.58 21.97 38.35
C ASN A 385 4.68 23.04 38.33
N LEU A 386 4.35 24.22 37.81
CA LEU A 386 5.30 25.33 37.67
C LEU A 386 5.93 25.77 39.01
N THR A 387 5.23 25.53 40.12
CA THR A 387 5.73 25.82 41.47
C THR A 387 6.91 24.90 41.82
N ASP A 388 6.77 23.59 41.58
CA ASP A 388 7.86 22.63 41.78
C ASP A 388 9.02 22.92 40.84
N PHE A 389 8.74 23.25 39.58
CA PHE A 389 9.79 23.65 38.64
C PHE A 389 10.57 24.88 39.12
N SER A 390 9.89 25.85 39.74
CA SER A 390 10.57 27.01 40.31
C SER A 390 11.47 26.65 41.50
N ILE A 391 11.09 25.64 42.29
CA ILE A 391 11.89 25.12 43.41
C ILE A 391 13.09 24.34 42.88
N LEU A 392 12.91 23.52 41.84
CA LEU A 392 14.00 22.79 41.19
C LEU A 392 15.03 23.75 40.60
N LEU A 393 14.59 24.78 39.89
CA LEU A 393 15.48 25.83 39.36
C LEU A 393 16.17 26.64 40.46
N PHE A 394 15.52 26.87 41.59
CA PHE A 394 16.15 27.53 42.73
C PHE A 394 17.32 26.71 43.29
N HIS A 395 17.20 25.38 43.28
CA HIS A 395 18.23 24.46 43.72
C HIS A 395 19.22 24.02 42.61
N TRP A 396 19.17 24.63 41.43
CA TRP A 396 20.00 24.24 40.29
C TRP A 396 21.51 24.27 40.61
N GLY A 397 22.20 23.18 40.32
CA GLY A 397 23.62 22.97 40.59
C GLY A 397 23.98 22.70 42.05
N THR A 398 22.98 22.50 42.93
CA THR A 398 23.19 22.17 44.35
C THR A 398 23.04 20.66 44.60
N ALA A 399 23.43 20.17 45.78
CA ALA A 399 23.20 18.79 46.21
C ALA A 399 21.96 18.69 47.12
N ASP A 400 20.93 19.51 46.85
CA ASP A 400 19.70 19.49 47.65
C ASP A 400 19.02 18.14 47.52
N THR A 401 18.85 17.45 48.65
CA THR A 401 18.36 16.07 48.63
C THR A 401 16.93 15.95 48.11
N CYS A 402 16.09 16.99 48.18
CA CYS A 402 14.72 16.92 47.69
C CYS A 402 14.68 17.21 46.18
N ALA A 403 15.40 18.25 45.72
CA ALA A 403 15.44 18.63 44.30
C ALA A 403 16.32 17.70 43.44
N ASP A 404 17.31 17.03 44.04
CA ASP A 404 18.16 16.02 43.40
C ASP A 404 17.39 14.69 43.32
N GLN A 405 16.48 14.61 42.35
CA GLN A 405 15.55 13.52 42.16
C GLN A 405 16.25 12.20 41.81
N ASN A 406 17.38 12.24 41.10
CA ASN A 406 18.17 11.04 40.83
C ASN A 406 19.23 10.75 41.91
N GLN A 407 19.45 11.68 42.85
CA GLN A 407 20.40 11.60 43.95
C GLN A 407 21.85 11.42 43.46
N ASN A 408 22.20 12.07 42.35
CA ASN A 408 23.56 12.04 41.78
C ASN A 408 24.50 13.06 42.44
N GLY A 409 23.98 13.89 43.37
CA GLY A 409 24.70 14.92 44.10
C GLY A 409 24.68 16.30 43.42
N THR A 410 23.92 16.49 42.34
CA THR A 410 23.80 17.77 41.62
C THR A 410 22.44 17.89 40.94
N VAL A 411 21.64 18.87 41.34
CA VAL A 411 20.39 19.23 40.67
C VAL A 411 20.69 19.78 39.28
N ASP A 412 20.34 19.05 38.24
CA ASP A 412 20.61 19.44 36.86
C ASP A 412 19.45 19.09 35.90
N LEU A 413 19.76 19.02 34.61
CA LEU A 413 18.78 18.72 33.57
C LEU A 413 18.15 17.34 33.74
N ILE A 414 18.84 16.43 34.44
CA ILE A 414 18.34 15.09 34.74
C ILE A 414 17.19 15.18 35.73
N ASP A 415 17.33 15.94 36.81
CA ASP A 415 16.26 16.12 37.79
C ASP A 415 15.04 16.83 37.20
N PHE A 416 15.30 17.81 36.32
CA PHE A 416 14.23 18.46 35.57
C PHE A 416 13.45 17.47 34.69
N SER A 417 14.15 16.57 34.01
CA SER A 417 13.47 15.56 33.17
C SER A 417 12.64 14.56 33.99
N ILE A 418 13.09 14.22 35.22
CA ILE A 418 12.32 13.40 36.16
C ILE A 418 11.07 14.15 36.61
N MET A 419 11.18 15.45 36.90
CA MET A 419 10.04 16.29 37.22
C MET A 419 9.01 16.35 36.09
N MET A 420 9.47 16.51 34.85
CA MET A 420 8.57 16.56 33.69
C MET A 420 7.79 15.25 33.48
N TYR A 421 8.32 14.11 33.95
CA TYR A 421 7.60 12.85 33.91
C TYR A 421 6.40 12.82 34.86
N TYR A 422 6.54 13.35 36.06
CA TYR A 422 5.46 13.42 37.05
C TYR A 422 4.55 14.63 36.88
N TRP A 423 4.77 15.43 35.82
CA TRP A 423 4.05 16.66 35.58
C TRP A 423 2.53 16.45 35.55
N SER A 424 1.85 17.07 36.50
CA SER A 424 0.40 16.92 36.72
C SER A 424 -0.43 18.08 36.16
N GLY A 425 0.21 19.20 35.77
CA GLY A 425 -0.47 20.40 35.26
C GLY A 425 -0.43 21.56 36.22
#